data_AF-A0A0S2MQE8-F1
#
_entry.id   AF-A0A0S2MQE8-F1
#
_cell.length_a   1.000
_cell.length_b   1.000
_cell.length_c   1.000
_cell.angle_alpha   90.00
_cell.angle_beta   90.00
_cell.angle_gamma   90.00
#
_symmetry.space_group_name_H-M   'P 1'
#
loop_
_entity.id
_entity.type
_entity.pdbx_description
1 polymer ?
#
loop_
_entity_poly.entity_id
_entity_poly.type
_entity_poly.pdbx_seq_one_letter_code
_entity_poly.pdbx_strand_id
1 'polypeptide(L)'
;MMIIMIMMINFSIMFIFMKHPISLGMILLFQTIMTALLMNSLLMNAWFSYIMLLVMIGGLLILFIYMTSLVSNEKFKFNPLILMMNFIYFILMSMLYFTEKFNLTMVINTNPMLIYNLPMNFNKFLMSNTMIMLMMIIYLLIVMIAVVKISNFKSGPLRQKF
;
A
#
# COMPACT_ATOMS: atom_id res chain seq x y z
N MET A 1 -14.44 6.85 -3.74
CA MET A 1 -13.67 6.90 -2.47
C MET A 1 -14.33 6.03 -1.39
N MET A 2 -15.65 6.11 -1.26
CA MET A 2 -16.41 5.33 -0.27
C MET A 2 -16.25 3.82 -0.45
N ILE A 3 -16.27 3.33 -1.70
CA ILE A 3 -16.02 1.91 -2.02
C ILE A 3 -14.66 1.44 -1.50
N ILE A 4 -13.60 2.24 -1.68
CA ILE A 4 -12.25 1.86 -1.22
C ILE A 4 -12.20 1.84 0.31
N MET A 5 -12.83 2.80 0.99
CA MET A 5 -12.91 2.79 2.46
C MET A 5 -13.65 1.56 3.02
N ILE A 6 -14.70 1.11 2.33
CA ILE A 6 -15.44 -0.08 2.78
C ILE A 6 -14.61 -1.35 2.53
N MET A 7 -13.89 -1.45 1.41
CA MET A 7 -12.94 -2.55 1.19
C MET A 7 -11.87 -2.61 2.28
N MET A 8 -11.37 -1.45 2.72
CA MET A 8 -10.38 -1.35 3.79
C MET A 8 -10.90 -1.89 5.12
N ILE A 9 -12.14 -1.56 5.48
CA ILE A 9 -12.78 -2.08 6.68
C ILE A 9 -12.90 -3.61 6.59
N ASN A 10 -13.25 -4.16 5.43
CA ASN A 10 -13.39 -5.61 5.24
C ASN A 10 -12.07 -6.34 5.46
N PHE A 11 -10.99 -5.84 4.87
CA PHE A 11 -9.65 -6.42 5.07
C PHE A 11 -9.21 -6.35 6.53
N SER A 12 -9.50 -5.24 7.23
CA SER A 12 -9.18 -5.12 8.66
C SER A 12 -9.93 -6.13 9.53
N ILE A 13 -11.19 -6.42 9.20
CA ILE A 13 -11.99 -7.43 9.93
C ILE A 13 -11.48 -8.83 9.62
N MET A 14 -11.13 -9.14 8.36
CA MET A 14 -10.52 -10.43 8.03
C MET A 14 -9.19 -10.66 8.73
N PHE A 15 -8.40 -9.60 8.92
CA PHE A 15 -7.11 -9.69 9.59
C PHE A 15 -7.22 -10.31 10.98
N ILE A 16 -8.28 -9.97 11.73
CA ILE A 16 -8.54 -10.48 13.08
C ILE A 16 -8.79 -12.00 13.07
N PHE A 17 -9.39 -12.54 12.01
CA PHE A 17 -9.76 -13.96 11.93
C PHE A 17 -8.69 -14.86 11.32
N MET A 18 -7.65 -14.30 10.71
CA MET A 18 -6.58 -15.07 10.08
C MET A 18 -5.50 -15.48 11.08
N LYS A 19 -5.11 -16.76 11.03
CA LYS A 19 -4.05 -17.31 11.88
C LYS A 19 -2.74 -17.57 11.12
N HIS A 20 -2.81 -17.81 9.82
CA HIS A 20 -1.64 -18.19 9.05
C HIS A 20 -0.79 -16.94 8.72
N PRO A 21 0.52 -16.92 8.98
CA PRO A 21 1.37 -15.75 8.75
C PRO A 21 1.33 -15.30 7.28
N ILE A 22 1.26 -16.24 6.34
CA ILE A 22 1.10 -15.97 4.91
C ILE A 22 -0.22 -15.24 4.60
N SER A 23 -1.36 -15.64 5.18
CA SER A 23 -2.62 -14.93 4.93
C SER A 23 -2.63 -13.54 5.55
N LEU A 24 -2.03 -13.38 6.73
CA LEU A 24 -1.84 -12.07 7.37
C LEU A 24 -1.01 -11.14 6.47
N GLY A 25 0.10 -11.64 5.90
CA GLY A 25 0.92 -10.88 4.95
C GLY A 25 0.16 -10.47 3.70
N MET A 26 -0.63 -11.37 3.12
CA MET A 26 -1.45 -11.07 1.94
C MET A 26 -2.51 -10.01 2.23
N ILE A 27 -3.20 -10.07 3.38
CA ILE A 27 -4.18 -9.04 3.77
C ILE A 27 -3.52 -7.68 3.93
N LEU A 28 -2.33 -7.62 4.56
CA LEU A 28 -1.58 -6.37 4.71
C LEU A 28 -1.12 -5.79 3.36
N LEU A 29 -0.71 -6.63 2.41
CA LEU A 29 -0.38 -6.19 1.06
C LEU A 29 -1.60 -5.55 0.37
N PHE A 30 -2.77 -6.17 0.42
CA PHE A 30 -3.98 -5.56 -0.16
C PHE A 30 -4.38 -4.26 0.54
N GLN A 31 -4.27 -4.22 1.87
CA GLN A 31 -4.60 -3.02 2.65
C GLN A 31 -3.65 -1.86 2.33
N THR A 32 -2.35 -2.11 2.15
CA THR A 32 -1.36 -1.07 1.79
C THR A 32 -1.58 -0.51 0.38
N ILE A 33 -1.91 -1.37 -0.59
CA ILE A 33 -2.27 -0.91 -1.94
C ILE A 33 -3.52 -0.02 -1.90
N MET A 34 -4.55 -0.43 -1.16
CA MET A 34 -5.78 0.35 -1.02
C MET A 34 -5.56 1.68 -0.29
N THR A 35 -4.67 1.75 0.71
CA THR A 35 -4.27 3.02 1.32
C THR A 35 -3.56 3.95 0.35
N ALA A 36 -2.67 3.42 -0.50
CA ALA A 36 -1.95 4.22 -1.48
C ALA A 36 -2.91 4.81 -2.52
N LEU A 37 -3.89 4.02 -2.97
CA LEU A 37 -4.95 4.48 -3.88
C LEU A 37 -5.84 5.56 -3.24
N LEU A 38 -6.21 5.43 -1.95
CA LEU A 38 -6.94 6.48 -1.23
C LEU A 38 -6.10 7.76 -1.13
N MET A 39 -4.83 7.66 -0.75
CA MET A 39 -3.94 8.82 -0.65
C MET A 39 -3.76 9.52 -1.99
N ASN A 40 -3.67 8.77 -3.09
CA ASN A 40 -3.61 9.34 -4.43
C ASN A 40 -4.89 10.07 -4.84
N SER A 41 -6.05 9.64 -4.34
CA SER A 41 -7.32 10.34 -4.60
C SER A 41 -7.50 11.61 -3.76
N LEU A 42 -6.87 11.66 -2.58
CA LEU A 42 -6.92 12.79 -1.66
C LEU A 42 -5.89 13.88 -2.00
N LEU A 43 -4.70 13.46 -2.39
CA LEU A 43 -3.59 14.34 -2.74
C LEU A 43 -3.48 14.41 -4.25
N MET A 44 -3.47 15.63 -4.79
CA MET A 44 -3.34 15.84 -6.23
C MET A 44 -1.98 15.41 -6.82
N ASN A 45 -1.00 15.05 -5.98
CA ASN A 45 0.26 14.48 -6.43
C ASN A 45 0.49 13.06 -5.89
N ALA A 46 0.87 12.17 -6.80
CA ALA A 46 1.16 10.77 -6.56
C ALA A 46 2.47 10.48 -5.80
N TRP A 47 3.33 11.49 -5.56
CA TRP A 47 4.62 11.25 -4.90
C TRP A 47 4.48 10.65 -3.48
N PHE A 48 3.55 11.18 -2.68
CA PHE A 48 3.35 10.67 -1.32
C PHE A 48 2.72 9.28 -1.30
N SER A 49 1.74 9.01 -2.16
CA SER A 49 1.14 7.67 -2.29
C SER A 49 2.16 6.64 -2.78
N TYR A 50 3.07 7.04 -3.68
CA TYR A 50 4.15 6.19 -4.18
C TYR A 50 5.19 5.85 -3.12
N ILE A 51 5.69 6.84 -2.37
CA ILE A 51 6.66 6.60 -1.28
C ILE A 51 6.06 5.67 -0.23
N MET A 52 4.79 5.89 0.14
CA MET A 52 4.09 5.05 1.11
C MET A 52 3.98 3.60 0.64
N LEU A 53 3.68 3.37 -0.64
CA LEU A 53 3.62 2.05 -1.25
C LEU A 53 4.98 1.33 -1.23
N LEU A 54 6.06 2.02 -1.60
CA LEU A 54 7.41 1.43 -1.62
C LEU A 54 7.90 1.02 -0.22
N VAL A 55 7.75 1.90 0.76
CA VAL A 55 8.25 1.65 2.13
C VAL A 55 7.47 0.49 2.77
N MET A 56 6.15 0.48 2.62
CA MET A 56 5.31 -0.56 3.22
C MET A 56 5.51 -1.93 2.57
N ILE A 57 5.60 -2.01 1.23
CA ILE A 57 5.84 -3.28 0.54
C ILE A 57 7.25 -3.81 0.87
N GLY A 58 8.26 -2.94 0.93
CA GLY A 58 9.61 -3.31 1.33
C GLY A 58 9.67 -3.96 2.72
N GLY A 59 8.99 -3.38 3.70
CA GLY A 59 8.88 -3.95 5.05
C GLY A 59 8.13 -5.30 5.09
N LEU A 60 7.06 -5.43 4.30
CA LEU A 60 6.27 -6.67 4.22
C LEU A 60 7.06 -7.84 3.61
N LEU A 61 7.91 -7.58 2.62
CA LEU A 61 8.74 -8.61 2.00
C LEU A 61 9.76 -9.22 2.99
N ILE A 62 10.35 -8.39 3.86
CA ILE A 62 11.28 -8.86 4.90
C ILE A 62 10.56 -9.78 5.89
N LEU A 63 9.36 -9.39 6.35
CA LEU A 63 8.52 -10.22 7.20
C LEU A 63 8.13 -11.55 6.53
N PHE A 64 7.86 -11.54 5.23
CA PHE A 64 7.51 -12.74 4.48
C PHE A 64 8.67 -13.75 4.39
N ILE A 65 9.89 -13.27 4.10
CA ILE A 65 11.10 -14.11 4.07
C ILE A 65 11.36 -14.71 5.46
N TYR A 66 11.20 -13.90 6.51
CA TYR A 66 11.40 -14.36 7.89
C TYR A 66 10.41 -15.47 8.26
N MET A 67 9.11 -15.27 8.02
CA MET A 67 8.08 -16.25 8.38
C MET A 67 8.18 -17.55 7.59
N THR A 68 8.50 -17.50 6.29
CA THR A 68 8.68 -18.70 5.47
C THR A 68 9.92 -19.51 5.87
N SER A 69 10.93 -18.88 6.48
CA SER A 69 12.11 -19.57 6.99
C SER A 69 11.90 -20.28 8.32
N LEU A 70 10.88 -19.89 9.11
CA LEU A 70 10.65 -20.37 10.46
C LEU A 70 9.50 -21.38 10.59
N VAL A 71 8.52 -21.33 9.69
CA VAL A 71 7.28 -22.11 9.83
C VAL A 71 7.31 -23.29 8.86
N SER A 72 6.99 -24.48 9.36
CA SER A 72 6.73 -25.66 8.52
C SER A 72 5.54 -25.36 7.60
N ASN A 73 5.53 -25.86 6.36
CA ASN A 73 4.44 -25.64 5.40
C ASN A 73 3.13 -26.31 5.86
N GLU A 74 2.45 -25.74 6.85
CA GLU A 74 1.14 -26.18 7.29
C GLU A 74 0.12 -25.94 6.18
N LYS A 75 -0.75 -26.93 5.95
CA LYS A 75 -1.78 -26.82 4.93
C LYS A 75 -2.76 -25.71 5.31
N PHE A 76 -3.01 -24.81 4.36
CA PHE A 76 -3.95 -23.71 4.52
C PHE A 76 -5.37 -24.24 4.84
N LYS A 77 -5.93 -23.85 5.99
CA LYS A 77 -7.32 -24.13 6.36
C LYS A 77 -8.17 -22.87 6.22
N PHE A 78 -9.07 -22.86 5.24
CA PHE A 78 -10.05 -21.79 5.09
C PHE A 78 -11.14 -21.88 6.17
N ASN A 79 -11.45 -20.75 6.81
CA ASN A 79 -12.57 -20.65 7.73
C ASN A 79 -13.85 -20.26 6.96
N PRO A 80 -14.92 -21.07 6.94
CA PRO A 80 -16.16 -20.76 6.22
C PRO A 80 -16.85 -19.47 6.69
N LEU A 81 -16.61 -19.03 7.94
CA LEU A 81 -17.10 -17.73 8.44
C LEU A 81 -16.55 -16.54 7.61
N ILE A 82 -15.30 -16.64 7.15
CA ILE A 82 -14.66 -15.62 6.31
C ILE A 82 -15.32 -15.57 4.94
N LEU A 83 -15.72 -16.72 4.40
CA LEU A 83 -16.45 -16.79 3.14
C LEU A 83 -17.83 -16.12 3.26
N MET A 84 -18.56 -16.39 4.36
CA MET A 84 -19.87 -15.77 4.59
C MET A 84 -19.77 -14.25 4.77
N MET A 85 -18.79 -13.77 5.53
CA MET A 85 -18.52 -12.32 5.65
C MET A 85 -18.24 -11.69 4.29
N ASN A 86 -17.44 -12.34 3.45
CA ASN A 86 -17.15 -11.87 2.09
C ASN A 86 -18.38 -11.75 1.21
N PHE A 87 -19.30 -12.72 1.27
CA PHE A 87 -20.55 -12.67 0.51
C PHE A 87 -21.43 -11.49 0.93
N ILE A 88 -21.57 -11.26 2.24
CA ILE A 88 -22.33 -10.12 2.77
C ILE A 88 -21.73 -8.81 2.27
N TYR A 89 -20.40 -8.70 2.31
CA TYR A 89 -19.72 -7.51 1.81
C TYR A 89 -19.86 -7.30 0.31
N PHE A 90 -19.86 -8.36 -0.49
CA PHE A 90 -20.08 -8.25 -1.92
C PHE A 90 -21.47 -7.67 -2.24
N ILE A 91 -22.49 -8.08 -1.48
CA ILE A 91 -23.85 -7.53 -1.60
C ILE A 91 -23.89 -6.06 -1.22
N LEU A 92 -23.23 -5.66 -0.13
CA LEU A 92 -23.16 -4.25 0.26
C LEU A 92 -22.46 -3.40 -0.80
N MET A 93 -21.41 -3.92 -1.41
CA MET A 93 -20.68 -3.21 -2.47
C MET A 93 -21.49 -3.04 -3.74
N SER A 94 -22.26 -4.06 -4.14
CA SER A 94 -23.10 -3.96 -5.34
C SER A 94 -24.17 -2.88 -5.17
N MET A 95 -24.81 -2.81 -4.00
CA MET A 95 -25.79 -1.77 -3.67
C MET A 95 -25.18 -0.36 -3.74
N LEU A 96 -24.00 -0.17 -3.14
CA LEU A 96 -23.32 1.12 -3.13
C LEU A 96 -22.88 1.57 -4.52
N TYR A 97 -22.43 0.64 -5.37
CA TYR A 97 -22.04 0.96 -6.74
C TYR A 97 -23.19 1.56 -7.55
N PHE A 98 -24.42 1.06 -7.36
CA PHE A 98 -25.59 1.63 -8.02
C PHE A 98 -25.90 3.05 -7.51
N THR A 99 -25.73 3.31 -6.21
CA THR A 99 -25.94 4.65 -5.64
C THR A 99 -24.91 5.68 -6.11
N GLU A 100 -23.61 5.32 -6.15
CA GLU A 100 -22.58 6.25 -6.60
C GLU A 100 -22.74 6.60 -8.08
N LYS A 101 -23.10 5.64 -8.95
CA LYS A 101 -23.36 5.92 -10.36
C LYS A 101 -24.48 6.94 -10.54
N PHE A 102 -25.56 6.82 -9.78
CA PHE A 102 -26.70 7.73 -9.86
C PHE A 102 -26.30 9.17 -9.44
N ASN A 103 -25.51 9.29 -8.37
CA ASN A 103 -25.01 10.58 -7.92
C ASN A 103 -24.00 11.20 -8.88
N LEU A 104 -23.09 10.40 -9.46
CA LEU A 104 -22.08 10.90 -10.41
C LEU A 104 -22.74 11.47 -11.68
N THR A 105 -23.80 10.83 -12.17
CA THR A 105 -24.57 11.32 -13.33
C THR A 105 -25.25 12.66 -13.06
N MET A 106 -25.67 12.94 -11.82
CA MET A 106 -26.23 14.26 -11.47
C MET A 106 -25.17 15.35 -11.34
N VAL A 107 -23.99 15.03 -10.78
CA VAL A 107 -22.93 16.03 -10.54
C VAL A 107 -22.25 16.47 -11.84
N ILE A 108 -22.03 15.55 -12.79
CA ILE A 108 -21.41 15.87 -14.09
C ILE A 108 -22.31 16.82 -14.91
N ASN A 109 -23.63 16.70 -14.78
CA ASN A 109 -24.58 17.58 -15.47
C ASN A 109 -24.69 18.98 -14.85
N THR A 110 -24.12 19.25 -13.67
CA THR A 110 -24.37 20.50 -12.93
C THR A 110 -23.16 21.41 -12.77
N ASN A 111 -21.91 20.96 -13.01
CA ASN A 111 -20.74 21.87 -12.92
C ASN A 111 -19.51 21.39 -13.73
N PRO A 112 -19.26 21.93 -14.94
CA PRO A 112 -18.01 21.67 -15.68
C PRO A 112 -16.81 22.45 -15.12
N MET A 113 -17.04 23.41 -14.21
CA MET A 113 -16.02 24.37 -13.73
C MET A 113 -15.05 23.80 -12.69
N LEU A 114 -15.37 22.67 -12.05
CA LEU A 114 -14.55 22.08 -10.98
C LEU A 114 -13.30 21.34 -11.47
N ILE A 115 -13.17 21.11 -12.78
CA ILE A 115 -12.07 20.34 -13.37
C ILE A 115 -10.80 21.18 -13.59
N TYR A 116 -10.93 22.52 -13.64
CA TYR A 116 -9.81 23.41 -14.01
C TYR A 116 -9.02 24.01 -12.85
N ASN A 117 -9.49 23.90 -11.61
CA ASN A 117 -8.79 24.44 -10.44
C ASN A 117 -8.09 23.32 -9.66
N LEU A 118 -7.06 22.77 -10.27
CA LEU A 118 -6.22 21.75 -9.69
C LEU A 118 -4.85 22.39 -9.45
N PRO A 119 -4.45 22.61 -8.18
CA PRO A 119 -3.42 23.58 -7.87
C PRO A 119 -2.06 23.05 -8.33
N MET A 120 -1.38 23.96 -9.03
CA MET A 120 0.04 24.02 -9.39
C MET A 120 0.98 23.95 -8.17
N ASN A 121 0.73 23.08 -7.18
CA ASN A 121 1.40 23.11 -5.89
C ASN A 121 2.75 22.39 -5.89
N PHE A 122 2.91 21.32 -6.68
CA PHE A 122 4.17 20.57 -6.67
C PHE A 122 5.28 21.22 -7.50
N ASN A 123 4.93 21.78 -8.66
CA ASN A 123 5.89 22.54 -9.47
C ASN A 123 6.45 23.75 -8.70
N LYS A 124 5.66 24.35 -7.80
CA LYS A 124 6.11 25.49 -6.99
C LYS A 124 7.09 25.08 -5.89
N PHE A 125 6.88 23.92 -5.25
CA PHE A 125 7.78 23.40 -4.21
C PHE A 125 9.11 22.86 -4.78
N LEU A 126 9.04 22.13 -5.90
CA LEU A 126 10.25 21.63 -6.57
C LEU A 126 11.10 22.76 -7.15
N MET A 127 10.47 23.81 -7.68
CA MET A 127 11.20 24.95 -8.25
C MET A 127 11.82 25.87 -7.20
N SER A 128 11.27 25.96 -5.98
CA SER A 128 11.78 26.88 -4.96
C SER A 128 13.05 26.36 -4.26
N ASN A 129 13.23 25.04 -4.12
CA ASN A 129 14.28 24.44 -3.29
C ASN A 129 15.22 23.48 -4.05
N THR A 130 15.51 23.77 -5.33
CA THR A 130 16.36 22.94 -6.19
C THR A 130 17.75 22.66 -5.59
N MET A 131 18.37 23.65 -4.94
CA MET A 131 19.70 23.51 -4.32
C MET A 131 19.71 22.53 -3.14
N ILE A 132 18.69 22.60 -2.27
CA ILE A 132 18.56 21.66 -1.14
C ILE A 132 18.31 20.25 -1.69
N MET A 133 17.48 20.12 -2.73
CA MET A 133 17.21 18.83 -3.36
C MET A 133 18.49 18.20 -3.96
N LEU A 134 19.32 19.00 -4.62
CA LEU A 134 20.59 18.53 -5.20
C LEU A 134 21.58 18.08 -4.11
N MET A 135 21.66 18.81 -2.99
CA MET A 135 22.46 18.38 -1.83
C MET A 135 21.97 17.06 -1.24
N MET A 136 20.66 16.86 -1.12
CA MET A 136 20.09 15.60 -0.61
C MET A 136 20.38 14.41 -1.53
N ILE A 137 20.33 14.61 -2.86
CA ILE A 137 20.69 13.56 -3.83
C ILE A 137 22.15 13.13 -3.64
N ILE A 138 23.08 14.08 -3.54
CA ILE A 138 24.51 13.78 -3.35
C ILE A 138 24.73 13.07 -2.01
N TYR A 139 24.10 13.54 -0.94
CA TYR A 139 24.20 12.92 0.38
C TYR A 139 23.72 11.45 0.36
N LEU A 140 22.52 11.18 -0.18
CA LEU A 140 21.98 9.83 -0.27
C LEU A 140 22.85 8.90 -1.13
N LEU A 141 23.44 9.42 -2.21
CA LEU A 141 24.37 8.67 -3.05
C LEU A 141 25.62 8.25 -2.28
N ILE A 142 26.21 9.16 -1.50
CA ILE A 142 27.38 8.85 -0.66
C ILE A 142 27.04 7.81 0.40
N VAL A 143 25.88 7.94 1.06
CA VAL A 143 25.41 6.99 2.08
C VAL A 143 25.24 5.59 1.48
N MET A 144 24.62 5.46 0.30
CA MET A 144 24.45 4.16 -0.37
C MET A 144 25.79 3.49 -0.68
N ILE A 145 26.77 4.24 -1.16
CA ILE A 145 28.13 3.72 -1.42
C ILE A 145 28.78 3.25 -0.11
N ALA A 146 28.65 4.03 0.97
CA ALA A 146 29.18 3.67 2.28
C ALA A 146 28.52 2.40 2.83
N VAL A 147 27.19 2.30 2.75
CA VAL A 147 26.43 1.12 3.22
C VAL A 147 26.86 -0.15 2.48
N VAL A 148 27.00 -0.11 1.15
CA VAL A 148 27.46 -1.27 0.37
C VAL A 148 28.89 -1.68 0.75
N LYS A 149 29.77 -0.71 1.04
CA LYS A 149 31.14 -1.02 1.50
C LYS A 149 31.15 -1.67 2.88
N ILE A 150 30.29 -1.23 3.79
CA ILE A 150 30.20 -1.77 5.16
C ILE A 150 29.49 -3.12 5.18
N SER A 151 28.48 -3.34 4.34
CA SER A 151 27.69 -4.59 4.33
C SER A 151 28.40 -5.76 3.64
N ASN A 152 29.46 -5.52 2.86
CA ASN A 152 30.26 -6.55 2.20
C ASN A 152 31.18 -7.34 3.17
N PHE A 153 30.61 -7.92 4.23
CA PHE A 153 31.31 -8.91 5.04
C PHE A 153 31.42 -10.23 4.26
N LYS A 154 32.65 -10.63 3.94
CA LYS A 154 32.97 -11.96 3.39
C LYS A 154 32.92 -13.04 4.48
N SER A 155 31.82 -13.16 5.22
CA SER A 155 31.61 -14.32 6.09
C SER A 155 30.79 -15.35 5.33
N GLY A 156 31.32 -16.57 5.22
CA GLY A 156 30.61 -17.71 4.65
C GLY A 156 29.25 -17.97 5.32
N PRO A 157 28.44 -18.90 4.78
CA PRO A 157 27.08 -19.11 5.25
C PRO A 157 27.02 -19.35 6.77
N LEU A 158 26.13 -18.62 7.46
CA LEU A 158 25.83 -18.77 8.89
C LEU A 158 25.35 -20.18 9.29
N ARG A 159 25.02 -21.03 8.31
CA ARG A 159 24.64 -22.43 8.53
C ARG A 159 25.87 -23.32 8.35
N GLN A 160 26.34 -23.90 9.46
CA GLN A 160 27.22 -25.07 9.38
C GLN A 160 26.47 -26.16 8.58
N LYS A 161 27.07 -26.61 7.48
CA LYS A 161 26.70 -27.87 6.87
C LYS A 161 27.22 -28.94 7.81
N PHE A 162 26.40 -29.42 8.74
CA PHE A 162 26.24 -30.81 9.22
C PHE A 162 25.09 -30.84 10.21
#